data_AF-A0A843V5H9-F1
#
_entry.id   AF-A0A843V5H9-F1
#
_cell.length_a   1.000
_cell.length_b   1.000
_cell.length_c   1.000
_cell.angle_alpha   90.00
_cell.angle_beta   90.00
_cell.angle_gamma   90.00
#
_symmetry.space_group_name_H-M   'P 1'
#
loop_
_entity.id
_entity.type
_entity.pdbx_description
1 polymer ?
#
loop_
_entity_poly.entity_id
_entity_poly.type
_entity_poly.pdbx_seq_one_letter_code
_entity_poly.pdbx_strand_id
1 'polypeptide(L)' 'MYAKFIDWDEEMYDQDAHCPSHATNTAISEDLGQVEYILTDKTGTLTENKMIFRRCCINGIVYGNQTGDALKGL' A
#
# COMPACT_ATOMS: atom_id res chain seq x y z
N MET A 1 -15.90 -19.85 -11.83
CA MET A 1 -15.59 -19.09 -13.06
C MET A 1 -15.22 -17.65 -12.73
N TYR A 2 -16.03 -16.91 -11.97
CA TYR A 2 -15.76 -15.51 -11.58
C TYR A 2 -14.40 -15.27 -10.92
N ALA A 3 -13.98 -16.15 -10.01
CA ALA A 3 -12.66 -16.06 -9.38
C ALA A 3 -11.48 -16.11 -10.37
N LYS A 4 -11.65 -16.71 -11.56
CA LYS A 4 -10.59 -16.69 -12.59
C LYS A 4 -10.45 -15.33 -13.27
N PHE A 5 -11.51 -14.53 -13.29
CA PHE A 5 -11.40 -13.14 -13.75
C PHE A 5 -10.61 -12.28 -12.75
N ILE A 6 -10.71 -12.57 -11.45
CA ILE A 6 -9.88 -11.92 -10.43
C ILE A 6 -8.41 -12.28 -10.64
N ASP A 7 -8.08 -13.57 -10.78
CA ASP A 7 -6.70 -14.07 -10.97
C ASP A 7 -6.02 -13.53 -12.24
N TRP A 8 -6.80 -13.21 -13.29
CA TRP A 8 -6.30 -12.77 -14.60
C TRP A 8 -6.34 -11.25 -14.80
N ASP A 9 -6.75 -10.51 -13.78
CA ASP A 9 -6.85 -9.06 -13.87
C ASP A 9 -5.45 -8.43 -13.84
N GLU A 10 -5.06 -7.79 -14.95
CA GLU A 10 -3.78 -7.09 -15.07
C GLU A 10 -3.71 -5.84 -14.18
N GLU A 11 -4.84 -5.23 -13.83
CA GLU A 11 -4.88 -4.07 -12.93
C GLU A 11 -4.57 -4.44 -11.47
N MET A 12 -4.73 -5.71 -11.10
CA MET A 12 -4.42 -6.22 -9.77
C MET A 12 -3.07 -6.96 -9.71
N TYR A 13 -2.18 -6.74 -10.68
CA TYR A 13 -0.82 -7.28 -10.70
C TYR A 13 0.19 -6.32 -10.05
N ASP A 14 0.91 -6.79 -9.04
CA ASP A 14 2.03 -6.06 -8.43
C ASP A 14 3.30 -6.25 -9.28
N GLN A 15 3.74 -5.17 -9.92
CA GLN A 15 4.93 -5.16 -10.78
C GLN A 15 6.24 -5.25 -9.99
N ASP A 16 6.30 -4.67 -8.79
CA ASP A 16 7.52 -4.62 -7.99
C ASP A 16 7.79 -5.98 -7.33
N ALA A 17 6.74 -6.64 -6.85
CA ALA A 17 6.82 -7.97 -6.25
C ALA A 17 6.67 -9.12 -7.27
N HIS A 18 6.34 -8.82 -8.53
CA HIS A 18 5.97 -9.79 -9.56
C HIS A 18 4.85 -10.76 -9.13
N CYS A 19 3.83 -10.23 -8.45
CA CYS A 19 2.80 -11.03 -7.79
C CYS A 19 1.41 -10.72 -8.39
N PRO A 20 0.73 -11.69 -9.04
CA PRO A 20 -0.66 -11.51 -9.45
C PRO A 20 -1.61 -11.63 -8.25
N SER A 21 -2.80 -11.08 -8.40
CA SER A 21 -3.93 -11.39 -7.52
C SER A 21 -4.21 -12.90 -7.48
N HIS A 22 -4.72 -13.38 -6.35
CA HIS A 22 -5.06 -14.79 -6.20
C HIS A 22 -6.31 -14.99 -5.35
N ALA A 23 -7.35 -15.55 -5.95
CA ALA A 23 -8.59 -15.91 -5.27
C ALA A 23 -8.50 -17.34 -4.71
N THR A 24 -8.04 -17.48 -3.46
CA THR A 24 -7.89 -18.79 -2.79
C THR A 24 -9.20 -19.55 -2.62
N ASN A 25 -10.31 -18.84 -2.38
CA ASN A 25 -11.65 -19.43 -2.26
C ASN A 25 -12.58 -18.81 -3.31
N THR A 26 -13.08 -19.62 -4.23
CA THR A 26 -13.92 -19.14 -5.34
C THR A 26 -15.39 -18.97 -4.99
N ALA A 27 -15.82 -19.44 -3.82
CA ALA A 27 -17.22 -19.39 -3.39
C ALA A 27 -17.62 -18.03 -2.78
N ILE A 28 -16.65 -17.20 -2.40
CA ILE A 28 -16.89 -15.91 -1.71
C ILE A 28 -16.92 -14.71 -2.66
N SER A 29 -16.80 -14.91 -3.97
CA SER A 29 -16.69 -13.81 -4.94
C SER A 29 -17.91 -12.86 -4.92
N GLU A 30 -19.11 -13.37 -4.60
CA GLU A 30 -20.32 -12.55 -4.46
C GLU A 30 -20.34 -11.78 -3.13
N ASP A 31 -19.85 -12.39 -2.04
CA ASP A 31 -19.80 -11.77 -0.71
C ASP A 31 -18.88 -10.54 -0.69
N LEU A 32 -17.85 -10.51 -1.53
CA LEU A 32 -16.96 -9.35 -1.70
C LEU A 32 -17.72 -8.07 -2.11
N GLY A 33 -18.83 -8.21 -2.84
CA GLY A 33 -19.69 -7.08 -3.23
C GLY A 33 -20.55 -6.53 -2.10
N GLN A 34 -20.58 -7.19 -0.94
CA GLN A 34 -21.43 -6.86 0.21
C GLN A 34 -20.61 -6.44 1.44
N VAL A 35 -19.31 -6.20 1.29
CA VAL A 35 -18.44 -5.83 2.41
C VAL A 35 -18.79 -4.43 2.94
N GLU A 36 -19.14 -4.34 4.22
CA GLU A 36 -19.45 -3.06 4.89
C GLU A 36 -18.26 -2.49 5.68
N TYR A 37 -17.39 -3.35 6.19
CA TYR A 37 -16.27 -2.96 7.05
C TYR A 37 -15.00 -3.69 6.64
N ILE A 38 -13.89 -2.93 6.51
CA ILE A 38 -12.56 -3.47 6.28
C ILE A 38 -11.75 -3.30 7.56
N LEU A 39 -11.32 -4.43 8.13
CA LEU A 39 -10.36 -4.44 9.22
C LEU A 39 -8.96 -4.54 8.61
N THR A 40 -8.13 -3.52 8.81
CA THR A 40 -6.77 -3.47 8.27
C THR A 40 -5.75 -3.51 9.40
N ASP A 41 -4.66 -4.25 9.19
CA ASP A 41 -3.46 -4.07 10.00
C ASP A 41 -2.72 -2.81 9.55
N LYS A 42 -1.94 -2.21 10.44
CA LYS A 42 -1.15 -1.02 10.13
C LYS A 42 0.17 -1.41 9.45
N THR A 43 0.94 -2.29 10.06
CA THR A 43 2.31 -2.58 9.66
C THR A 43 2.33 -3.69 8.61
N GLY A 44 2.93 -3.46 7.44
CA GLY A 44 2.93 -4.45 6.36
C GLY A 44 1.65 -4.47 5.52
N THR A 45 0.67 -3.61 5.83
CA THR A 45 -0.49 -3.35 4.95
C THR A 45 -0.60 -1.86 4.63
N LEU A 46 -0.81 -0.99 5.63
CA LEU A 46 -0.90 0.45 5.39
C LEU A 46 0.48 1.11 5.23
N THR A 47 1.48 0.60 5.93
CA THR A 47 2.84 1.16 5.89
C THR A 47 3.86 0.12 5.48
N GLU A 48 4.74 0.51 4.57
CA GLU A 48 6.00 -0.19 4.32
C GLU A 48 6.92 -0.10 5.55
N ASN A 49 7.79 -1.08 5.71
CA ASN A 49 8.86 -1.06 6.72
C ASN A 49 10.02 -0.15 6.30
N LYS A 50 9.72 1.10 5.92
CA LYS A 50 10.66 2.09 5.43
C LYS A 50 10.44 3.43 6.15
N MET A 51 11.38 3.75 7.04
CA MET A 51 11.38 5.01 7.78
C MET A 51 12.27 6.03 7.07
N ILE A 52 11.69 7.12 6.58
CA ILE A 52 12.41 8.19 5.88
C ILE A 52 12.50 9.39 6.80
N PHE A 53 13.70 9.90 7.03
CA PHE A 53 13.88 11.15 7.77
C PHE A 53 13.45 12.32 6.89
N ARG A 54 12.32 12.93 7.25
CA ARG A 54 11.68 13.94 6.41
C ARG A 54 12.09 15.37 6.75
N ARG A 55 11.98 15.75 8.03
CA ARG A 55 12.20 17.12 8.53
C ARG A 55 12.64 17.10 10.00
N CYS A 56 13.32 18.14 10.46
CA CYS A 56 13.56 18.37 11.88
C CYS A 56 13.58 19.86 12.23
N CYS A 57 13.56 20.18 13.53
CA CYS A 57 13.69 21.53 14.02
C CYS A 57 14.88 21.61 14.98
N ILE A 58 15.81 22.53 14.74
CA ILE A 58 16.99 22.76 15.58
C ILE A 58 17.04 24.25 15.92
N ASN A 59 17.01 24.58 17.21
CA ASN A 59 17.03 25.96 17.71
C ASN A 59 15.95 26.87 17.08
N GLY A 60 14.74 26.33 16.86
CA GLY A 60 13.63 27.07 16.23
C GLY A 60 13.69 27.14 14.70
N ILE A 61 14.75 26.64 14.06
CA ILE A 61 14.90 26.59 12.60
C ILE A 61 14.44 25.22 12.11
N VAL A 62 13.49 25.20 11.17
CA VAL A 62 12.98 23.97 10.56
C VAL A 62 13.78 23.62 9.30
N TYR A 63 14.33 22.41 9.28
CA TYR A 63 15.09 21.83 8.17
C TYR A 63 14.26 20.78 7.43
N GLY A 64 14.48 20.67 6.13
CA GLY A 64 13.72 19.80 5.23
C GLY A 64 12.62 20.56 4.47
N ASN A 65 12.47 20.23 3.20
CA ASN A 65 11.57 20.92 2.27
C ASN A 65 10.09 20.53 2.47
N GLN A 66 9.18 21.24 1.78
CA GLN A 66 7.73 20.96 1.83
C GLN A 66 7.37 19.59 1.24
N THR A 67 8.20 19.06 0.34
CA THR A 67 8.06 17.69 -0.22
C THR A 67 8.55 16.61 0.75
N GLY A 68 9.07 17.02 1.91
CA GLY A 68 9.48 16.15 2.99
C GLY A 68 10.83 15.47 2.78
N ASP A 69 11.64 15.71 1.77
CA ASP A 69 12.99 15.11 1.74
C ASP A 69 14.00 15.99 2.49
N ALA A 70 14.49 15.51 3.64
CA ALA A 70 15.53 16.21 4.41
C ALA A 70 16.88 16.28 3.66
N LEU A 71 17.11 15.38 2.71
CA LEU A 71 18.40 15.20 2.03
C LEU A 71 18.48 15.84 0.64
N LYS A 72 17.36 16.29 0.03
CA LYS A 72 17.33 16.82 -1.35
C LYS A 72 17.81 18.28 -1.50
N GLY A 73 18.78 18.71 -0.70
CA GLY A 73 19.30 20.08 -0.74
C GLY A 73 20.74 20.24 -0.26
N LEU A 74 21.48 19.14 -0.16
CA LEU A 74 22.93 19.11 -0.01
C LEU A 74 23.57 18.75 -1.35
#